data_AF-A0A5B8MNX0-F1
#
_entry.id   AF-A0A5B8MNX0-F1
#
_cell.length_a   1.000
_cell.length_b   1.000
_cell.length_c   1.000
_cell.angle_alpha   90.00
_cell.angle_beta   90.00
_cell.angle_gamma   90.00
#
_symmetry.space_group_name_H-M   'P 1'
#
loop_
_entity.id
_entity.type
_entity.pdbx_description
1 polymer ?
#
loop_
_entity_poly.entity_id
_entity_poly.type
_entity_poly.pdbx_seq_one_letter_code
_entity_poly.pdbx_strand_id
1 'polypeptide(L)'
;MRVPRGRGRAEGGRKKRVGPSLGEDDIRKKDYHYEKRLKQGIKQAAKFEARKILRRMKGVEGEGEGDGGEKLKRQLESAKEVDADAMCEALRAEVVSPAANGGGSEEGAATTSGRDEGEVLGKLSYDDVVLQRISRHKCVREAVREWLATRSKLLKQIEQQKIQRQRQAEGAKDREEQRKQRREKKKEKKKSDPKDDGPAKENKKKQPQKKRMGQRARRLLAEKTYGWQAKHLQVKVSEDHPYWKNASKEQREEFEKGNVGGSIPSGGKGLRLTAPGEGGRRRTQEPKPKGGQNKPAATRVTRVRAERENEENLHPSWQAKKLAKKKVGIAEGKGKKIVFD
;
A
#
# COMPACT_ATOMS: atom_id res chain seq x y z
N MET A 1 -30.87 54.68 -13.40
CA MET A 1 -31.11 53.76 -12.27
C MET A 1 -30.36 52.45 -12.51
N ARG A 2 -29.39 52.09 -11.66
CA ARG A 2 -28.61 50.83 -11.78
C ARG A 2 -29.29 49.73 -10.97
N VAL A 3 -29.73 48.67 -11.65
CA VAL A 3 -30.31 47.48 -11.01
C VAL A 3 -29.19 46.67 -10.35
N PRO A 4 -29.28 46.33 -9.05
CA PRO A 4 -28.26 45.53 -8.39
C PRO A 4 -28.26 44.11 -8.95
N ARG A 5 -27.14 43.72 -9.58
CA ARG A 5 -26.88 42.34 -10.00
C ARG A 5 -26.77 41.47 -8.73
N GLY A 6 -27.82 40.73 -8.43
CA GLY A 6 -27.85 39.74 -7.36
C GLY A 6 -26.71 38.74 -7.55
N ARG A 7 -25.76 38.74 -6.60
CA ARG A 7 -24.75 37.68 -6.52
C ARG A 7 -25.47 36.40 -6.10
N GLY A 8 -25.94 35.65 -7.10
CA GLY A 8 -26.44 34.29 -6.93
C GLY A 8 -25.40 33.49 -6.17
N ARG A 9 -25.68 33.21 -4.90
CA ARG A 9 -24.85 32.40 -4.03
C ARG A 9 -24.90 30.99 -4.59
N ALA A 10 -23.96 30.67 -5.47
CA ALA A 10 -23.80 29.33 -6.01
C ALA A 10 -23.63 28.40 -4.81
N GLU A 11 -24.68 27.67 -4.47
CA GLU A 11 -24.63 26.51 -3.59
C GLU A 11 -23.87 25.41 -4.34
N GLY A 12 -22.58 25.65 -4.57
CA GLY A 12 -21.62 24.66 -5.02
C GLY A 12 -21.38 23.72 -3.85
N GLY A 13 -22.36 22.85 -3.59
CA GLY A 13 -22.21 21.72 -2.70
C GLY A 13 -20.97 20.98 -3.14
N ARG A 14 -19.90 21.08 -2.34
CA ARG A 14 -18.64 20.38 -2.58
C ARG A 14 -18.97 18.89 -2.60
N LYS A 15 -19.18 18.34 -3.81
CA LYS A 15 -19.25 16.90 -4.03
C LYS A 15 -17.99 16.35 -3.38
N LYS A 16 -18.14 15.61 -2.28
CA LYS A 16 -17.03 14.87 -1.68
C LYS A 16 -16.43 14.06 -2.82
N ARG A 17 -15.20 14.39 -3.22
CA ARG A 17 -14.48 13.62 -4.22
C ARG A 17 -14.31 12.25 -3.59
N VAL A 18 -15.11 11.30 -4.03
CA VAL A 18 -14.88 9.89 -3.71
C VAL A 18 -13.50 9.61 -4.29
N GLY A 19 -12.56 9.20 -3.42
CA GLY A 19 -11.20 8.89 -3.86
C GLY A 19 -11.23 7.85 -4.98
N PRO A 20 -10.21 7.82 -5.86
CA PRO A 20 -10.11 6.80 -6.88
C PRO A 20 -10.20 5.43 -6.18
N SER A 21 -11.18 4.63 -6.55
CA SER A 21 -11.30 3.28 -6.01
C SER A 21 -10.13 2.45 -6.49
N LEU A 22 -9.67 1.53 -5.65
CA LEU A 22 -8.64 0.58 -6.06
C LEU A 22 -9.18 -0.20 -7.25
N GLY A 23 -8.52 0.00 -8.38
CA GLY A 23 -8.93 -0.56 -9.66
C GLY A 23 -8.00 -1.68 -10.10
N GLU A 24 -8.38 -2.34 -11.18
CA GLU A 24 -7.50 -3.30 -11.87
C GLU A 24 -6.21 -2.63 -12.36
N ASP A 25 -6.24 -1.32 -12.63
CA ASP A 25 -5.06 -0.55 -13.01
C ASP A 25 -3.98 -0.50 -11.91
N ASP A 26 -4.37 -0.57 -10.65
CA ASP A 26 -3.42 -0.59 -9.54
C ASP A 26 -2.68 -1.93 -9.47
N ILE A 27 -3.37 -3.03 -9.81
CA ILE A 27 -2.73 -4.34 -10.01
C ILE A 27 -1.74 -4.25 -11.17
N ARG A 28 -2.15 -3.74 -12.32
CA ARG A 28 -1.28 -3.63 -13.52
C ARG A 28 -0.01 -2.82 -13.24
N LYS A 29 -0.12 -1.70 -12.52
CA LYS A 29 1.04 -0.89 -12.11
C LYS A 29 1.99 -1.65 -11.20
N LYS A 30 1.45 -2.43 -10.25
CA LYS A 30 2.27 -3.24 -9.34
C LYS A 30 2.92 -4.41 -10.07
N ASP A 31 2.18 -5.10 -10.92
CA ASP A 31 2.68 -6.19 -11.76
C ASP A 31 3.88 -5.74 -12.59
N TYR A 32 3.84 -4.55 -13.20
CA TYR A 32 4.98 -3.99 -13.93
C TYR A 32 6.27 -3.88 -13.09
N HIS A 33 6.16 -3.45 -11.82
CA HIS A 33 7.32 -3.34 -10.94
C HIS A 33 7.86 -4.71 -10.52
N TYR A 34 6.98 -5.68 -10.29
CA TYR A 34 7.38 -7.05 -9.98
C TYR A 34 8.02 -7.74 -11.17
N GLU A 35 7.49 -7.54 -12.38
CA GLU A 35 8.05 -8.04 -13.63
C GLU A 35 9.49 -7.56 -13.81
N LYS A 36 9.74 -6.25 -13.59
CA LYS A 36 11.10 -5.70 -13.64
C LYS A 36 12.03 -6.34 -12.62
N ARG A 37 11.57 -6.55 -11.38
CA ARG A 37 12.37 -7.18 -10.32
C ARG A 37 12.61 -8.67 -10.59
N LEU A 38 11.64 -9.37 -11.15
CA LEU A 38 11.74 -10.77 -11.53
C LEU A 38 12.78 -10.95 -12.65
N LYS A 39 12.74 -10.12 -13.69
CA LYS A 39 13.76 -10.08 -14.76
C LYS A 39 15.17 -9.84 -14.21
N GLN A 40 15.31 -8.94 -13.23
CA GLN A 40 16.60 -8.73 -12.55
C GLN A 40 17.06 -9.96 -11.78
N GLY A 41 16.14 -10.64 -11.06
CA GLY A 41 16.40 -11.89 -10.36
C GLY A 41 16.86 -13.00 -11.31
N ILE A 42 16.17 -13.17 -12.44
CA ILE A 42 16.51 -14.16 -13.48
C ILE A 42 17.91 -13.90 -14.03
N LYS A 43 18.23 -12.65 -14.40
CA LYS A 43 19.56 -12.27 -14.90
C LYS A 43 20.67 -12.51 -13.86
N GLN A 44 20.40 -12.28 -12.58
CA GLN A 44 21.35 -12.56 -11.50
C GLN A 44 21.56 -14.06 -11.31
N ALA A 45 20.49 -14.85 -11.33
CA ALA A 45 20.54 -16.31 -11.23
C ALA A 45 21.29 -16.94 -12.42
N ALA A 46 21.03 -16.48 -13.64
CA ALA A 46 21.74 -16.89 -14.85
C ALA A 46 23.25 -16.63 -14.75
N LYS A 47 23.64 -15.42 -14.31
CA LYS A 47 25.07 -15.08 -14.05
C LYS A 47 25.71 -15.99 -13.01
N PHE A 48 24.97 -16.37 -11.97
CA PHE A 48 25.48 -17.24 -10.91
C PHE A 48 25.71 -18.68 -11.43
N GLU A 49 24.73 -19.23 -12.16
CA GLU A 49 24.86 -20.56 -12.77
C GLU A 49 25.98 -20.60 -13.83
N ALA A 50 26.09 -19.58 -14.70
CA ALA A 50 27.20 -19.47 -15.65
C ALA A 50 28.57 -19.49 -14.96
N ARG A 51 28.75 -18.72 -13.86
CA ARG A 51 29.99 -18.73 -13.05
C ARG A 51 30.25 -20.08 -12.36
N LYS A 52 29.20 -20.81 -12.00
CA LYS A 52 29.31 -22.14 -11.40
C LYS A 52 29.75 -23.17 -12.45
N ILE A 53 29.19 -23.11 -13.65
CA ILE A 53 29.57 -23.98 -14.78
C ILE A 53 31.01 -23.70 -15.21
N LEU A 54 31.41 -22.43 -15.34
CA LEU A 54 32.80 -22.05 -15.65
C LEU A 54 33.81 -22.60 -14.63
N ARG A 55 33.47 -22.61 -13.33
CA ARG A 55 34.33 -23.20 -12.30
C ARG A 55 34.45 -24.71 -12.44
N ARG A 56 33.39 -25.41 -12.88
CA ARG A 56 33.43 -26.85 -13.15
C ARG A 56 34.26 -27.16 -14.39
N MET A 57 34.13 -26.37 -15.46
CA MET A 57 34.93 -26.54 -16.68
C MET A 57 36.42 -26.46 -16.39
N LYS A 58 36.86 -25.49 -15.59
CA LYS A 58 38.27 -25.35 -15.17
C LYS A 58 38.81 -26.56 -14.38
N GLY A 59 37.94 -27.31 -13.71
CA GLY A 59 38.34 -28.53 -13.02
C GLY A 59 38.50 -29.72 -13.96
N VAL A 60 37.72 -29.77 -15.04
CA VAL A 60 37.73 -30.86 -16.03
C VAL A 60 38.84 -30.71 -17.06
N GLU A 61 39.31 -29.49 -17.33
CA GLU A 61 40.42 -29.22 -18.28
C GLU A 61 41.72 -29.97 -17.95
N GLY A 62 41.89 -30.49 -16.73
CA GLY A 62 43.05 -31.30 -16.33
C GLY A 62 42.93 -32.81 -16.57
N GLU A 63 41.72 -33.36 -16.82
CA GLU A 63 41.47 -34.82 -16.82
C GLU A 63 41.24 -35.42 -18.22
N GLY A 64 41.56 -34.68 -19.28
CA GLY A 64 41.37 -35.13 -20.67
C GLY A 64 39.99 -34.79 -21.23
N GLU A 65 39.92 -34.66 -22.55
CA GLU A 65 38.72 -34.20 -23.28
C GLU A 65 37.65 -35.30 -23.34
N GLY A 66 36.91 -35.46 -22.23
CA GLY A 66 35.76 -36.36 -22.14
C GLY A 66 34.42 -35.68 -22.48
N ASP A 67 33.39 -36.51 -22.71
CA ASP A 67 31.98 -36.11 -22.98
C ASP A 67 31.42 -35.11 -21.93
N GLY A 68 31.94 -35.15 -20.70
CA GLY A 68 31.61 -34.17 -19.66
C GLY A 68 31.92 -32.71 -20.01
N GLY A 69 32.99 -32.48 -20.79
CA GLY A 69 33.39 -31.15 -21.22
C GLY A 69 32.38 -30.51 -22.18
N GLU A 70 31.90 -31.28 -23.17
CA GLU A 70 30.88 -30.82 -24.12
C GLU A 70 29.55 -30.51 -23.44
N LYS A 71 29.12 -31.37 -22.51
CA LYS A 71 27.89 -31.15 -21.74
C LYS A 71 27.94 -29.84 -20.93
N LEU A 72 29.09 -29.52 -20.35
CA LEU A 72 29.28 -28.26 -19.62
C LEU A 72 29.31 -27.05 -20.56
N LYS A 73 29.89 -27.17 -21.76
CA LYS A 73 29.86 -26.13 -22.80
C LYS A 73 28.40 -25.81 -23.20
N ARG A 74 27.59 -26.83 -23.49
CA ARG A 74 26.15 -26.65 -23.80
C ARG A 74 25.39 -25.99 -22.65
N GLN A 75 25.61 -26.43 -21.41
CA GLN A 75 24.99 -25.79 -20.23
C GLN A 75 25.42 -24.33 -20.05
N LEU A 76 26.67 -23.99 -20.38
CA LEU A 76 27.16 -22.62 -20.29
C LEU A 76 26.50 -21.73 -21.35
N GLU A 77 26.32 -22.24 -22.55
CA GLU A 77 25.61 -21.56 -23.65
C GLU A 77 24.15 -21.32 -23.26
N SER A 78 23.43 -22.37 -22.83
CA SER A 78 22.09 -22.26 -22.23
C SER A 78 22.01 -21.18 -21.14
N ALA A 79 22.98 -21.11 -20.23
CA ALA A 79 22.99 -20.12 -19.14
C ALA A 79 23.25 -18.68 -19.62
N LYS A 80 23.93 -18.48 -20.75
CA LYS A 80 24.22 -17.17 -21.33
C LYS A 80 23.05 -16.66 -22.18
N GLU A 81 22.35 -17.58 -22.84
CA GLU A 81 21.24 -17.28 -23.76
C GLU A 81 19.87 -17.24 -23.08
N VAL A 82 19.82 -17.30 -21.75
CA VAL A 82 18.56 -17.20 -21.00
C VAL A 82 17.84 -15.89 -21.35
N ASP A 83 16.73 -16.03 -22.06
CA ASP A 83 15.80 -14.94 -22.28
C ASP A 83 15.00 -14.67 -21.00
N ALA A 84 15.41 -13.61 -20.31
CA ALA A 84 14.77 -13.18 -19.08
C ALA A 84 13.32 -12.72 -19.29
N ASP A 85 12.95 -12.27 -20.50
CA ASP A 85 11.60 -11.83 -20.81
C ASP A 85 10.69 -13.05 -20.98
N ALA A 86 11.09 -14.03 -21.81
CA ALA A 86 10.35 -15.29 -22.00
C ALA A 86 10.18 -16.07 -20.68
N MET A 87 11.24 -16.19 -19.88
CA MET A 87 11.17 -16.87 -18.59
C MET A 87 10.28 -16.12 -17.58
N CYS A 88 10.30 -14.78 -17.60
CA CYS A 88 9.42 -13.96 -16.78
C CYS A 88 7.94 -14.12 -17.19
N GLU A 89 7.66 -14.23 -18.50
CA GLU A 89 6.32 -14.48 -19.02
C GLU A 89 5.81 -15.87 -18.65
N ALA A 90 6.64 -16.91 -18.76
CA ALA A 90 6.29 -18.27 -18.35
C ALA A 90 5.93 -18.34 -16.85
N LEU A 91 6.76 -17.74 -15.98
CA LEU A 91 6.49 -17.64 -14.54
C LEU A 91 5.22 -16.82 -14.27
N ARG A 92 4.95 -15.80 -15.09
CA ARG A 92 3.73 -15.00 -14.98
C ARG A 92 2.49 -15.77 -15.37
N ALA A 93 2.52 -16.53 -16.46
CA ALA A 93 1.41 -17.36 -16.90
C ALA A 93 1.01 -18.37 -15.80
N GLU A 94 2.00 -18.99 -15.17
CA GLU A 94 1.80 -19.92 -14.05
C GLU A 94 1.16 -19.25 -12.83
N VAL A 95 1.58 -18.03 -12.49
CA VAL A 95 1.01 -17.24 -11.39
C VAL A 95 -0.40 -16.71 -11.69
N VAL A 96 -0.70 -16.38 -12.95
CA VAL A 96 -1.98 -15.80 -13.35
C VAL A 96 -3.06 -16.85 -13.55
N SER A 97 -2.71 -18.05 -13.99
CA SER A 97 -3.66 -19.10 -14.38
C SER A 97 -3.55 -20.37 -13.54
N PRO A 98 -3.77 -20.33 -12.21
CA PRO A 98 -3.76 -21.54 -11.39
C PRO A 98 -4.96 -22.47 -11.67
N ALA A 99 -6.03 -21.96 -12.29
CA ALA A 99 -7.31 -22.66 -12.42
C ALA A 99 -7.38 -23.65 -13.60
N ALA A 100 -6.55 -23.52 -14.64
CA ALA A 100 -6.66 -24.35 -15.84
C ALA A 100 -6.10 -25.77 -15.68
N ASN A 101 -5.22 -26.01 -14.70
CA ASN A 101 -4.53 -27.29 -14.51
C ASN A 101 -5.06 -28.12 -13.31
N GLY A 102 -6.16 -27.71 -12.69
CA GLY A 102 -6.77 -28.37 -11.54
C GLY A 102 -8.14 -28.94 -11.87
N GLY A 103 -8.22 -29.82 -12.88
CA GLY A 103 -9.41 -30.62 -13.11
C GLY A 103 -9.62 -31.60 -11.96
N GLY A 104 -10.69 -31.39 -11.18
CA GLY A 104 -11.35 -32.46 -10.41
C GLY A 104 -10.86 -32.69 -8.98
N SER A 105 -11.36 -31.91 -8.02
CA SER A 105 -12.08 -32.39 -6.82
C SER A 105 -12.41 -31.20 -5.91
N GLU A 106 -13.68 -30.83 -5.86
CA GLU A 106 -14.20 -29.67 -5.11
C GLU A 106 -14.31 -29.90 -3.59
N GLU A 107 -13.97 -31.07 -3.08
CA GLU A 107 -14.17 -31.44 -1.68
C GLU A 107 -12.86 -31.42 -0.89
N GLY A 108 -12.44 -30.24 -0.41
CA GLY A 108 -11.25 -30.16 0.45
C GLY A 108 -10.74 -28.77 0.80
N ALA A 109 -11.63 -27.82 1.12
CA ALA A 109 -11.26 -26.40 1.31
C ALA A 109 -10.57 -26.07 2.67
N ALA A 110 -10.12 -27.03 3.47
CA ALA A 110 -9.70 -26.75 4.85
C ALA A 110 -8.35 -27.37 5.22
N THR A 111 -7.25 -26.82 4.69
CA THR A 111 -5.91 -26.63 5.34
C THR A 111 -4.78 -26.55 4.29
N THR A 112 -4.60 -25.39 3.64
CA THR A 112 -3.49 -25.17 2.68
C THR A 112 -2.29 -24.45 3.31
N SER A 113 -2.08 -24.53 4.63
CA SER A 113 -0.93 -23.89 5.29
C SER A 113 0.39 -24.67 5.15
N GLY A 114 0.39 -25.81 4.44
CA GLY A 114 1.54 -26.69 4.28
C GLY A 114 1.85 -27.10 2.83
N ARG A 115 1.22 -26.48 1.82
CA ARG A 115 1.57 -26.80 0.43
C ARG A 115 2.94 -26.19 0.14
N ASP A 116 3.95 -27.05 0.03
CA ASP A 116 5.33 -26.66 -0.20
C ASP A 116 5.42 -25.81 -1.48
N GLU A 117 5.73 -24.53 -1.33
CA GLU A 117 5.86 -23.59 -2.45
C GLU A 117 6.91 -24.04 -3.49
N GLY A 118 7.75 -25.03 -3.15
CA GLY A 118 8.63 -25.70 -4.10
C GLY A 118 7.93 -26.47 -5.21
N GLU A 119 6.68 -26.90 -5.00
CA GLU A 119 5.93 -27.74 -5.97
C GLU A 119 5.41 -26.93 -7.16
N VAL A 120 5.05 -25.66 -6.95
CA VAL A 120 4.48 -24.80 -8.01
C VAL A 120 5.50 -24.65 -9.15
N LEU A 121 6.76 -24.32 -8.85
CA LEU A 121 7.81 -24.14 -9.86
C LEU A 121 8.33 -25.44 -10.50
N GLY A 122 7.81 -26.60 -10.07
CA GLY A 122 8.22 -27.91 -10.56
C GLY A 122 7.57 -28.34 -11.87
N LYS A 123 6.49 -27.67 -12.30
CA LYS A 123 5.68 -28.08 -13.46
C LYS A 123 6.10 -27.46 -14.77
N LEU A 124 6.97 -26.45 -14.75
CA LEU A 124 7.57 -25.96 -15.99
C LEU A 124 8.50 -27.06 -16.52
N SER A 125 8.04 -27.76 -17.56
CA SER A 125 8.82 -28.71 -18.34
C SER A 125 9.91 -27.96 -19.09
N TYR A 126 10.91 -27.49 -18.35
CA TYR A 126 12.17 -27.10 -18.94
C TYR A 126 12.96 -28.38 -19.15
N ASP A 127 13.08 -28.80 -20.41
CA ASP A 127 14.01 -29.87 -20.79
C ASP A 127 15.46 -29.48 -20.43
N ASP A 128 15.71 -28.17 -20.26
CA ASP A 128 16.97 -27.62 -19.81
C ASP A 128 17.10 -27.55 -18.27
N VAL A 129 17.99 -28.40 -17.75
CA VAL A 129 18.40 -28.46 -16.35
C VAL A 129 18.90 -27.09 -15.83
N VAL A 130 19.49 -26.25 -16.69
CA VAL A 130 19.97 -24.92 -16.32
C VAL A 130 18.79 -23.99 -16.01
N LEU A 131 17.78 -23.96 -16.87
CA LEU A 131 16.57 -23.15 -16.66
C LEU A 131 15.84 -23.59 -15.38
N GLN A 132 15.79 -24.90 -15.11
CA GLN A 132 15.21 -25.43 -13.88
C GLN A 132 15.97 -25.00 -12.61
N ARG A 133 17.31 -24.89 -12.68
CA ARG A 133 18.11 -24.35 -11.54
C ARG A 133 17.91 -22.85 -11.37
N ILE A 134 17.82 -22.11 -12.47
CA ILE A 134 17.61 -20.66 -12.46
C ILE A 134 16.24 -20.33 -11.86
N SER A 135 15.18 -21.04 -12.23
CA SER A 135 13.82 -20.82 -11.68
C SER A 135 13.77 -21.11 -10.17
N ARG A 136 14.51 -22.12 -9.71
CA ARG A 136 14.62 -22.50 -8.29
C ARG A 136 15.60 -21.61 -7.50
N HIS A 137 16.33 -20.72 -8.16
CA HIS A 137 17.29 -19.86 -7.49
C HIS A 137 16.60 -18.93 -6.47
N LYS A 138 17.25 -18.68 -5.33
CA LYS A 138 16.65 -17.98 -4.18
C LYS A 138 16.09 -16.60 -4.56
N CYS A 139 16.83 -15.79 -5.31
CA CYS A 139 16.38 -14.44 -5.68
C CYS A 139 15.15 -14.44 -6.60
N VAL A 140 15.00 -15.45 -7.48
CA VAL A 140 13.82 -15.61 -8.34
C VAL A 140 12.62 -16.01 -7.49
N ARG A 141 12.78 -17.02 -6.63
CA ARG A 141 11.71 -17.49 -5.72
C ARG A 141 11.21 -16.39 -4.79
N GLU A 142 12.10 -15.60 -4.20
CA GLU A 142 11.72 -14.48 -3.34
C GLU A 142 10.95 -13.40 -4.11
N ALA A 143 11.36 -13.09 -5.34
CA ALA A 143 10.65 -12.14 -6.19
C ALA A 143 9.24 -12.63 -6.56
N VAL A 144 9.09 -13.91 -6.92
CA VAL A 144 7.80 -14.54 -7.22
C VAL A 144 6.89 -14.56 -5.98
N ARG A 145 7.42 -14.94 -4.81
CA ARG A 145 6.67 -14.97 -3.55
C ARG A 145 6.15 -13.58 -3.17
N GLU A 146 7.00 -12.56 -3.25
CA GLU A 146 6.59 -11.19 -2.92
C GLU A 146 5.52 -10.66 -3.88
N TRP A 147 5.65 -11.00 -5.16
CA TRP A 147 4.66 -10.66 -6.17
C TRP A 147 3.31 -11.33 -5.88
N LEU A 148 3.29 -12.65 -5.64
CA LEU A 148 2.10 -13.42 -5.30
C LEU A 148 1.40 -12.88 -4.05
N ALA A 149 2.15 -12.61 -2.99
CA ALA A 149 1.61 -12.09 -1.74
C ALA A 149 0.94 -10.71 -1.94
N THR A 150 1.57 -9.83 -2.73
CA THR A 150 1.05 -8.50 -2.99
C THR A 150 -0.18 -8.54 -3.90
N ARG A 151 -0.14 -9.36 -4.95
CA ARG A 151 -1.27 -9.55 -5.87
C ARG A 151 -2.48 -10.14 -5.16
N SER A 152 -2.27 -11.14 -4.30
CA SER A 152 -3.34 -11.72 -3.46
C SER A 152 -3.99 -10.67 -2.53
N LYS A 153 -3.18 -9.83 -1.88
CA LYS A 153 -3.69 -8.74 -1.03
C LYS A 153 -4.56 -7.74 -1.81
N LEU A 154 -4.11 -7.32 -3.00
CA LEU A 154 -4.86 -6.39 -3.84
C LEU A 154 -6.19 -6.98 -4.33
N LEU A 155 -6.18 -8.25 -4.75
CA LEU A 155 -7.41 -8.93 -5.17
C LEU A 155 -8.42 -9.00 -4.02
N LYS A 156 -7.99 -9.37 -2.82
CA LYS A 156 -8.85 -9.36 -1.62
C LYS A 156 -9.41 -7.97 -1.31
N GLN A 157 -8.61 -6.92 -1.46
CA GLN A 157 -9.07 -5.55 -1.26
C GLN A 157 -10.12 -5.13 -2.29
N ILE A 158 -9.92 -5.47 -3.57
CA ILE A 158 -10.88 -5.20 -4.64
C ILE A 158 -12.18 -5.94 -4.39
N GLU A 159 -12.10 -7.21 -3.99
CA GLU A 159 -13.27 -8.02 -3.66
C GLU A 159 -14.05 -7.44 -2.47
N GLN A 160 -13.36 -7.06 -1.39
CA GLN A 160 -13.99 -6.38 -0.26
C GLN A 160 -14.66 -5.07 -0.66
N GLN A 161 -14.05 -4.29 -1.57
CA GLN A 161 -14.67 -3.08 -2.10
C GLN A 161 -15.91 -3.38 -2.95
N LYS A 162 -15.90 -4.46 -3.73
CA LYS A 162 -17.07 -4.92 -4.50
C LYS A 162 -18.22 -5.30 -3.57
N ILE A 163 -17.95 -6.09 -2.52
CA ILE A 163 -18.95 -6.49 -1.51
C ILE A 163 -19.52 -5.26 -0.80
N GLN A 164 -18.68 -4.30 -0.40
CA GLN A 164 -19.14 -3.06 0.22
C GLN A 164 -20.05 -2.24 -0.70
N ARG A 165 -19.72 -2.16 -1.99
CA ARG A 165 -20.54 -1.47 -2.99
C ARG A 165 -21.89 -2.17 -3.19
N GLN A 166 -21.91 -3.50 -3.24
CA GLN A 166 -23.15 -4.28 -3.34
C GLN A 166 -24.06 -4.03 -2.14
N ARG A 167 -23.54 -4.11 -0.91
CA ARG A 167 -24.32 -3.80 0.32
C ARG A 167 -24.86 -2.38 0.33
N GLN A 168 -24.09 -1.40 -0.16
CA GLN A 168 -24.56 -0.02 -0.27
C GLN A 168 -25.66 0.13 -1.32
N ALA A 169 -25.56 -0.60 -2.44
CA ALA A 169 -26.57 -0.60 -3.49
C ALA A 169 -27.87 -1.26 -3.02
N GLU A 170 -27.80 -2.39 -2.32
CA GLU A 170 -28.95 -3.06 -1.70
C GLU A 170 -29.64 -2.17 -0.67
N GLY A 171 -28.86 -1.60 0.27
CA GLY A 171 -29.42 -0.67 1.25
C GLY A 171 -29.99 0.61 0.63
N ALA A 172 -29.56 1.00 -0.57
CA ALA A 172 -30.19 2.10 -1.32
C ALA A 172 -31.54 1.68 -1.92
N LYS A 173 -31.66 0.46 -2.44
CA LYS A 173 -32.93 -0.11 -2.93
C LYS A 173 -33.96 -0.22 -1.81
N ASP A 174 -33.56 -0.76 -0.65
CA ASP A 174 -34.44 -0.87 0.53
C ASP A 174 -34.97 0.49 0.98
N ARG A 175 -34.10 1.51 1.00
CA ARG A 175 -34.50 2.89 1.33
C ARG A 175 -35.44 3.49 0.31
N GLU A 176 -35.27 3.18 -0.97
CA GLU A 176 -36.18 3.62 -2.03
C GLU A 176 -37.55 2.94 -1.90
N GLU A 177 -37.58 1.64 -1.62
CA GLU A 177 -38.80 0.88 -1.40
C GLU A 177 -39.56 1.39 -0.18
N GLN A 178 -38.88 1.60 0.96
CA GLN A 178 -39.48 2.24 2.14
C GLN A 178 -40.07 3.63 1.83
N ARG A 179 -39.42 4.39 0.95
CA ARG A 179 -39.96 5.69 0.49
C ARG A 179 -41.21 5.53 -0.38
N LYS A 180 -41.28 4.50 -1.23
CA LYS A 180 -42.46 4.17 -2.04
C LYS A 180 -43.63 3.76 -1.14
N GLN A 181 -43.42 2.81 -0.23
CA GLN A 181 -44.43 2.38 0.74
C GLN A 181 -44.97 3.55 1.59
N ARG A 182 -44.10 4.47 2.05
CA ARG A 182 -44.52 5.68 2.77
C ARG A 182 -45.36 6.63 1.91
N ARG A 183 -45.08 6.73 0.61
CA ARG A 183 -45.86 7.56 -0.32
C ARG A 183 -47.23 6.94 -0.59
N GLU A 184 -47.32 5.62 -0.72
CA GLU A 184 -48.58 4.89 -0.91
C GLU A 184 -49.49 5.01 0.31
N LYS A 185 -48.97 4.72 1.52
CA LYS A 185 -49.73 4.92 2.77
C LYS A 185 -50.25 6.35 2.93
N LYS A 186 -49.48 7.35 2.49
CA LYS A 186 -49.91 8.76 2.51
C LYS A 186 -51.03 9.04 1.50
N LYS A 187 -51.02 8.38 0.33
CA LYS A 187 -52.09 8.50 -0.67
C LYS A 187 -53.38 7.83 -0.20
N GLU A 188 -53.29 6.63 0.40
CA GLU A 188 -54.43 5.92 0.98
C GLU A 188 -55.10 6.74 2.08
N LYS A 189 -54.30 7.26 3.04
CA LYS A 189 -54.82 8.12 4.10
C LYS A 189 -55.56 9.36 3.57
N LYS A 190 -55.10 9.95 2.46
CA LYS A 190 -55.75 11.10 1.85
C LYS A 190 -57.08 10.75 1.15
N LYS A 191 -57.27 9.48 0.72
CA LYS A 191 -58.53 9.01 0.11
C LYS A 191 -59.57 8.62 1.15
N SER A 192 -59.15 8.18 2.34
CA SER A 192 -60.02 7.69 3.40
C SER A 192 -60.51 8.77 4.38
N ASP A 193 -60.12 10.03 4.21
CA ASP A 193 -60.75 11.15 4.93
C ASP A 193 -62.02 11.53 4.14
N PRO A 194 -63.22 11.02 4.51
CA PRO A 194 -64.46 11.49 3.90
C PRO A 194 -64.53 13.01 4.10
N LYS A 195 -64.93 13.72 3.04
CA LYS A 195 -65.30 15.13 3.14
C LYS A 195 -66.55 15.20 4.03
N ASP A 196 -66.31 15.23 5.33
CA ASP A 196 -67.33 15.54 6.31
C ASP A 196 -67.44 17.07 6.29
N ASP A 197 -68.43 17.57 5.53
CA ASP A 197 -68.84 18.99 5.46
C ASP A 197 -69.48 19.45 6.78
N GLY A 198 -68.85 19.10 7.89
CA GLY A 198 -69.27 19.44 9.24
C GLY A 198 -68.99 20.90 9.57
N PRO A 199 -69.90 21.56 10.32
CA PRO A 199 -69.97 23.01 10.46
C PRO A 199 -68.68 23.59 11.06
N ALA A 200 -68.30 24.74 10.52
CA ALA A 200 -67.15 25.57 10.86
C ALA A 200 -66.74 25.49 12.35
N LYS A 201 -65.82 24.57 12.67
CA LYS A 201 -65.20 24.51 13.99
C LYS A 201 -64.26 25.69 14.14
N GLU A 202 -64.79 26.69 14.82
CA GLU A 202 -64.18 27.82 15.48
C GLU A 202 -62.66 27.66 15.69
N ASN A 203 -61.91 28.56 15.05
CA ASN A 203 -60.46 28.69 15.10
C ASN A 203 -59.96 28.90 16.53
N LYS A 204 -59.78 27.81 17.30
CA LYS A 204 -58.94 27.82 18.50
C LYS A 204 -57.52 28.15 18.05
N LYS A 205 -57.12 29.42 18.16
CA LYS A 205 -55.76 29.94 17.98
C LYS A 205 -54.80 29.04 18.76
N LYS A 206 -54.18 28.07 18.07
CA LYS A 206 -53.13 27.24 18.63
C LYS A 206 -52.02 28.20 19.04
N GLN A 207 -51.79 28.33 20.35
CA GLN A 207 -50.69 29.15 20.84
C GLN A 207 -49.40 28.74 20.11
N PRO A 208 -48.54 29.69 19.72
CA PRO A 208 -47.34 29.38 18.96
C PRO A 208 -46.50 28.40 19.77
N GLN A 209 -46.45 27.14 19.31
CA GLN A 209 -45.60 26.14 19.92
C GLN A 209 -44.18 26.66 19.82
N LYS A 210 -43.58 26.98 20.96
CA LYS A 210 -42.18 27.40 21.05
C LYS A 210 -41.36 26.35 20.32
N LYS A 211 -40.82 26.70 19.15
CA LYS A 211 -39.95 25.81 18.36
C LYS A 211 -38.78 25.48 19.26
N ARG A 212 -38.84 24.33 19.93
CA ARG A 212 -37.76 23.84 20.78
C ARG A 212 -36.56 23.73 19.87
N MET A 213 -35.59 24.63 20.05
CA MET A 213 -34.38 24.63 19.26
C MET A 213 -33.77 23.23 19.35
N GLY A 214 -33.55 22.60 18.19
CA GLY A 214 -32.99 21.27 18.13
C GLY A 214 -31.65 21.21 18.86
N GLN A 215 -31.26 20.04 19.34
CA GLN A 215 -30.05 19.88 20.16
C GLN A 215 -28.79 20.51 19.52
N ARG A 216 -28.66 20.44 18.19
CA ARG A 216 -27.55 21.08 17.45
C ARG A 216 -27.53 22.60 17.63
N ALA A 217 -28.67 23.26 17.55
CA ALA A 217 -28.76 24.70 17.71
C ALA A 217 -28.51 25.11 19.17
N ARG A 218 -28.91 24.27 20.14
CA ARG A 218 -28.55 24.47 21.56
C ARG A 218 -27.04 24.35 21.78
N ARG A 219 -26.37 23.39 21.14
CA ARG A 219 -24.90 23.24 21.20
C ARG A 219 -24.21 24.46 20.60
N LEU A 220 -24.64 24.91 19.42
CA LEU A 220 -24.06 26.10 18.77
C LEU A 220 -24.23 27.37 19.62
N LEU A 221 -25.39 27.55 20.27
CA LEU A 221 -25.57 28.66 21.20
C LEU A 221 -24.69 28.52 22.43
N ALA A 222 -24.58 27.32 23.01
CA ALA A 222 -23.71 27.08 24.16
C ALA A 222 -22.23 27.30 23.81
N GLU A 223 -21.78 26.88 22.62
CA GLU A 223 -20.43 27.16 22.10
C GLU A 223 -20.23 28.65 21.88
N LYS A 224 -21.25 29.37 21.40
CA LYS A 224 -21.17 30.82 21.19
C LYS A 224 -21.15 31.61 22.51
N THR A 225 -21.89 31.17 23.53
CA THR A 225 -21.97 31.87 24.82
C THR A 225 -20.84 31.51 25.77
N TYR A 226 -20.40 30.24 25.80
CA TYR A 226 -19.41 29.75 26.76
C TYR A 226 -18.05 29.38 26.13
N GLY A 227 -17.94 29.41 24.79
CA GLY A 227 -16.69 29.10 24.09
C GLY A 227 -16.17 27.70 24.43
N TRP A 228 -14.87 27.61 24.72
CA TRP A 228 -14.20 26.37 25.15
C TRP A 228 -14.74 25.84 26.48
N GLN A 229 -15.34 26.70 27.32
CA GLN A 229 -15.89 26.30 28.60
C GLN A 229 -17.27 25.65 28.50
N ALA A 230 -17.82 25.46 27.30
CA ALA A 230 -19.09 24.75 27.14
C ALA A 230 -18.99 23.32 27.69
N LYS A 231 -19.94 22.92 28.54
CA LYS A 231 -19.91 21.61 29.25
C LYS A 231 -19.80 20.39 28.32
N HIS A 232 -20.26 20.47 27.08
CA HIS A 232 -20.13 19.38 26.11
C HIS A 232 -18.77 19.33 25.41
N LEU A 233 -17.99 20.41 25.48
CA LEU A 233 -16.59 20.46 25.04
C LEU A 233 -15.62 20.16 26.19
N GLN A 234 -16.03 20.42 27.43
CA GLN A 234 -15.37 19.93 28.63
C GLN A 234 -15.61 18.41 28.75
N VAL A 235 -14.94 17.65 27.87
CA VAL A 235 -14.83 16.20 28.02
C VAL A 235 -14.08 15.96 29.32
N LYS A 236 -14.83 15.71 30.40
CA LYS A 236 -14.24 15.15 31.60
C LYS A 236 -13.58 13.86 31.17
N VAL A 237 -12.29 13.69 31.47
CA VAL A 237 -11.58 12.44 31.27
C VAL A 237 -12.16 11.43 32.27
N SER A 238 -13.38 10.97 31.99
CA SER A 238 -13.94 9.79 32.66
C SER A 238 -13.39 8.57 31.92
N GLU A 239 -12.90 7.60 32.67
CA GLU A 239 -12.25 6.37 32.18
C GLU A 239 -13.09 5.59 31.14
N ASP A 240 -14.39 5.84 31.08
CA ASP A 240 -15.34 5.17 30.18
C ASP A 240 -15.51 5.77 28.77
N HIS A 241 -14.73 6.80 28.39
CA HIS A 241 -14.88 7.38 27.04
C HIS A 241 -14.46 6.35 25.96
N PRO A 242 -15.29 6.07 24.93
CA PRO A 242 -15.04 5.02 23.93
C PRO A 242 -13.77 5.25 23.09
N TYR A 243 -13.23 6.46 23.10
CA TYR A 243 -11.94 6.79 22.50
C TYR A 243 -10.77 6.10 23.22
N TRP A 244 -10.84 5.93 24.54
CA TRP A 244 -9.78 5.29 25.33
C TRP A 244 -9.82 3.75 25.27
N LYS A 245 -10.97 3.15 24.94
CA LYS A 245 -11.09 1.69 24.78
C LYS A 245 -10.34 1.15 23.56
N ASN A 246 -10.07 2.01 22.57
CA ASN A 246 -9.39 1.64 21.33
C ASN A 246 -8.01 2.30 21.19
N ALA A 247 -7.61 3.18 22.10
CA ALA A 247 -6.27 3.78 22.11
C ALA A 247 -5.25 2.71 22.49
N SER A 248 -4.17 2.59 21.72
CA SER A 248 -3.08 1.66 22.07
C SER A 248 -2.47 2.05 23.41
N LYS A 249 -1.89 1.07 24.11
CA LYS A 249 -1.19 1.30 25.40
C LYS A 249 -0.14 2.42 25.29
N GLU A 250 0.53 2.51 24.15
CA GLU A 250 1.51 3.57 23.84
C GLU A 250 0.87 4.97 23.78
N GLN A 251 -0.29 5.11 23.13
CA GLN A 251 -1.00 6.41 23.07
C GLN A 251 -1.55 6.84 24.43
N ARG A 252 -1.89 5.90 25.31
CA ARG A 252 -2.28 6.19 26.70
C ARG A 252 -1.10 6.70 27.51
N GLU A 253 0.04 6.01 27.45
CA GLU A 253 1.25 6.43 28.18
C GLU A 253 1.79 7.77 27.70
N GLU A 254 1.68 8.10 26.42
CA GLU A 254 2.14 9.38 25.87
C GLU A 254 1.28 10.56 26.35
N PHE A 255 -0.02 10.34 26.57
CA PHE A 255 -0.94 11.34 27.09
C PHE A 255 -0.81 11.53 28.61
N GLU A 256 -0.55 10.45 29.35
CA GLU A 256 -0.41 10.44 30.82
C GLU A 256 0.95 11.01 31.28
N LYS A 257 2.01 10.88 30.47
CA LYS A 257 3.32 11.50 30.71
C LYS A 257 3.34 13.02 30.51
N GLY A 258 2.18 13.65 30.31
CA GLY A 258 2.06 15.12 30.28
C GLY A 258 2.81 15.80 29.13
N ASN A 259 3.31 15.05 28.14
CA ASN A 259 4.12 15.59 27.04
C ASN A 259 3.27 16.21 25.92
N VAL A 260 2.04 16.64 26.24
CA VAL A 260 1.18 17.44 25.37
C VAL A 260 1.34 18.94 25.69
N GLY A 261 2.57 19.35 26.02
CA GLY A 261 3.06 20.72 25.82
C GLY A 261 3.40 21.01 24.34
N GLY A 262 3.28 20.01 23.46
CA GLY A 262 3.31 20.16 22.02
C GLY A 262 2.08 20.91 21.53
N SER A 263 2.23 22.23 21.42
CA SER A 263 1.41 23.15 20.61
C SER A 263 0.44 22.43 19.66
N ILE A 264 -0.85 22.41 20.02
CA ILE A 264 -1.91 22.16 19.06
C ILE A 264 -1.62 23.09 17.86
N PRO A 265 -1.55 22.61 16.60
CA PRO A 265 -1.32 23.48 15.46
C PRO A 265 -2.54 24.39 15.22
N SER A 266 -2.68 25.39 16.08
CA SER A 266 -3.49 26.58 15.93
C SER A 266 -2.70 27.52 15.02
N GLY A 267 -2.81 27.33 13.71
CA GLY A 267 -1.96 28.13 12.82
C GLY A 267 -1.98 27.81 11.34
N GLY A 268 -3.04 27.20 10.80
CA GLY A 268 -3.24 27.10 9.36
C GLY A 268 -3.73 28.41 8.71
N LYS A 269 -3.25 29.57 9.17
CA LYS A 269 -3.37 30.87 8.48
C LYS A 269 -2.08 31.06 7.68
N GLY A 270 -2.14 30.84 6.36
CA GLY A 270 -0.97 31.08 5.52
C GLY A 270 -0.98 30.40 4.15
N LEU A 271 -2.15 30.12 3.57
CA LEU A 271 -2.21 29.88 2.13
C LEU A 271 -1.97 31.24 1.45
N ARG A 272 -0.70 31.59 1.22
CA ARG A 272 -0.35 32.65 0.27
C ARG A 272 -0.93 32.22 -1.08
N LEU A 273 -1.99 32.91 -1.46
CA LEU A 273 -2.44 33.06 -2.83
C LEU A 273 -1.25 33.63 -3.63
N THR A 274 -0.42 32.78 -4.21
CA THR A 274 0.29 33.15 -5.43
C THR A 274 -0.76 33.20 -6.52
N ALA A 275 -0.95 34.39 -7.06
CA ALA A 275 -1.85 34.69 -8.16
C ALA A 275 -1.61 33.75 -9.36
N PRO A 276 -2.64 33.47 -10.18
CA PRO A 276 -2.42 32.86 -11.49
C PRO A 276 -1.71 33.90 -12.36
N GLY A 277 -0.39 33.77 -12.47
CA GLY A 277 0.38 34.45 -13.49
C GLY A 277 0.03 33.86 -14.85
N GLU A 278 -0.87 34.53 -15.55
CA GLU A 278 -0.86 34.63 -17.00
C GLU A 278 0.54 35.07 -17.46
N GLY A 279 0.98 34.54 -18.61
CA GLY A 279 2.08 35.12 -19.36
C GLY A 279 3.30 34.22 -19.49
N GLY A 280 3.29 33.41 -20.54
CA GLY A 280 4.28 33.55 -21.60
C GLY A 280 5.74 33.21 -21.28
N ARG A 281 6.25 32.25 -22.08
CA ARG A 281 7.45 32.37 -22.94
C ARG A 281 8.24 31.06 -22.93
N ARG A 282 8.13 30.40 -24.08
CA ARG A 282 9.20 29.72 -24.83
C ARG A 282 10.57 29.87 -24.18
N ARG A 283 11.16 28.76 -23.73
CA ARG A 283 12.61 28.63 -23.66
C ARG A 283 13.02 27.41 -24.47
N THR A 284 13.70 27.74 -25.56
CA THR A 284 14.45 26.94 -26.50
C THR A 284 15.16 25.75 -25.88
N GLN A 285 15.07 24.62 -26.57
CA GLN A 285 16.00 23.52 -26.45
C GLN A 285 17.38 24.03 -26.89
N GLU A 286 18.39 23.86 -26.04
CA GLU A 286 19.79 23.83 -26.47
C GLU A 286 20.32 22.40 -26.32
N PRO A 287 20.95 21.82 -27.35
CA PRO A 287 21.62 20.53 -27.28
C PRO A 287 22.97 20.68 -26.58
N LYS A 288 23.26 19.85 -25.57
CA LYS A 288 24.60 19.77 -24.99
C LYS A 288 25.51 18.87 -25.84
N PRO A 289 26.75 19.31 -26.12
CA PRO A 289 27.69 18.60 -26.98
C PRO A 289 28.31 17.37 -26.31
N LYS A 290 28.57 16.35 -27.14
CA LYS A 290 29.52 15.26 -26.88
C LYS A 290 30.94 15.83 -26.91
N GLY A 291 31.73 15.57 -25.87
CA GLY A 291 33.15 15.90 -25.84
C GLY A 291 33.79 15.31 -24.61
N GLY A 292 34.54 14.22 -24.79
CA GLY A 292 35.34 13.61 -23.73
C GLY A 292 36.59 14.44 -23.44
N GLN A 293 37.05 14.38 -22.21
CA GLN A 293 38.44 14.64 -21.84
C GLN A 293 38.71 14.01 -20.46
N ASN A 294 39.82 13.27 -20.42
CA ASN A 294 40.35 12.56 -19.27
C ASN A 294 40.60 13.52 -18.09
N LYS A 295 40.13 13.15 -16.89
CA LYS A 295 40.60 13.76 -15.63
C LYS A 295 41.35 12.70 -14.81
N PRO A 296 42.59 12.98 -14.37
CA PRO A 296 43.37 12.04 -13.59
C PRO A 296 42.84 11.92 -12.16
N ALA A 297 43.13 10.77 -11.56
CA ALA A 297 42.73 10.36 -10.23
C ALA A 297 43.17 11.37 -9.15
N ALA A 298 42.20 12.05 -8.54
CA ALA A 298 42.39 12.79 -7.30
C ALA A 298 42.09 11.87 -6.11
N THR A 299 43.05 11.84 -5.20
CA THR A 299 43.19 11.07 -3.98
C THR A 299 41.99 11.15 -3.04
N ARG A 300 41.70 9.99 -2.45
CA ARG A 300 40.57 9.66 -1.59
C ARG A 300 40.99 9.85 -0.13
N VAL A 301 40.93 11.08 0.40
CA VAL A 301 41.17 11.34 1.84
C VAL A 301 40.23 12.44 2.31
N THR A 302 39.02 12.07 2.77
CA THR A 302 38.22 12.75 3.82
C THR A 302 36.85 12.08 3.90
N ARG A 303 36.75 10.90 4.56
CA ARG A 303 35.45 10.31 4.92
C ARG A 303 35.41 9.69 6.32
N VAL A 304 36.41 9.95 7.16
CA VAL A 304 36.53 9.33 8.50
C VAL A 304 35.96 10.22 9.61
N ARG A 305 35.77 11.53 9.39
CA ARG A 305 35.35 12.45 10.46
C ARG A 305 33.82 12.52 10.68
N ALA A 306 33.00 12.21 9.69
CA ALA A 306 31.54 12.29 9.78
C ALA A 306 30.85 11.06 10.42
N GLU A 307 31.58 9.98 10.67
CA GLU A 307 31.02 8.76 11.29
C GLU A 307 31.15 8.76 12.83
N ARG A 308 32.01 9.59 13.42
CA ARG A 308 32.16 9.65 14.90
C ARG A 308 31.05 10.44 15.59
N GLU A 309 30.50 11.48 14.98
CA GLU A 309 29.47 12.34 15.60
C GLU A 309 28.05 11.75 15.50
N ASN A 310 27.86 10.68 14.72
CA ASN A 310 26.56 10.00 14.58
C ASN A 310 26.36 8.83 15.56
N GLU A 311 27.34 8.52 16.42
CA GLU A 311 27.21 7.42 17.40
C GLU A 311 26.49 7.84 18.69
N GLU A 312 26.41 9.15 18.98
CA GLU A 312 25.83 9.68 20.23
C GLU A 312 24.31 9.88 20.17
N ASN A 313 23.70 9.89 18.98
CA ASN A 313 22.25 10.04 18.79
C ASN A 313 21.52 8.72 18.46
N LEU A 314 22.14 7.57 18.75
CA LEU A 314 21.50 6.27 18.57
C LEU A 314 20.55 5.94 19.72
N HIS A 315 19.32 5.53 19.38
CA HIS A 315 18.29 5.09 20.32
C HIS A 315 18.85 4.04 21.32
N PRO A 316 18.49 4.08 22.62
CA PRO A 316 19.07 3.23 23.66
C PRO A 316 18.99 1.71 23.37
N SER A 317 17.97 1.26 22.65
CA SER A 317 17.84 -0.14 22.22
C SER A 317 18.95 -0.59 21.25
N TRP A 318 19.54 0.34 20.49
CA TRP A 318 20.65 0.06 19.59
C TRP A 318 21.99 0.01 20.33
N GLN A 319 22.19 0.89 21.33
CA GLN A 319 23.36 0.82 22.21
C GLN A 319 23.44 -0.53 22.93
N ALA A 320 22.32 -1.04 23.44
CA ALA A 320 22.24 -2.37 24.06
C ALA A 320 22.69 -3.50 23.10
N LYS A 321 22.27 -3.44 21.83
CA LYS A 321 22.65 -4.43 20.81
C LYS A 321 24.13 -4.38 20.42
N LYS A 322 24.72 -3.18 20.38
CA LYS A 322 26.16 -2.99 20.16
C LYS A 322 26.97 -3.53 21.34
N LEU A 323 26.53 -3.27 22.58
CA LEU A 323 27.12 -3.82 23.80
C LEU A 323 27.04 -5.35 23.87
N ALA A 324 25.91 -5.95 23.48
CA ALA A 324 25.77 -7.40 23.41
C ALA A 324 26.75 -8.02 22.40
N LYS A 325 26.90 -7.42 21.20
CA LYS A 325 27.89 -7.87 20.21
C LYS A 325 29.35 -7.72 20.66
N LYS A 326 29.68 -6.70 21.46
CA LYS A 326 31.02 -6.54 22.03
C LYS A 326 31.29 -7.52 23.17
N LYS A 327 30.28 -7.84 23.99
CA LYS A 327 30.41 -8.82 25.10
C LYS A 327 30.48 -10.27 24.61
N VAL A 328 29.80 -10.60 23.52
CA VAL A 328 30.03 -11.86 22.80
C VAL A 328 31.31 -11.69 21.99
N GLY A 329 32.45 -11.78 22.67
CA GLY A 329 33.77 -11.78 22.04
C GLY A 329 33.86 -12.95 21.07
N ILE A 330 33.54 -12.70 19.80
CA ILE A 330 33.88 -13.58 18.70
C ILE A 330 35.40 -13.54 18.63
N ALA A 331 36.05 -14.47 19.32
CA ALA A 331 37.48 -14.68 19.20
C ALA A 331 37.80 -14.85 17.71
N GLU A 332 38.61 -13.95 17.17
CA GLU A 332 39.10 -14.05 15.80
C GLU A 332 39.84 -15.39 15.67
N GLY A 333 39.17 -16.36 15.05
CA GLY A 333 39.69 -17.71 14.89
C GLY A 333 40.94 -17.68 14.01
N LYS A 334 42.12 -17.65 14.63
CA LYS A 334 43.40 -17.94 13.99
C LYS A 334 43.42 -19.43 13.64
N GLY A 335 42.84 -19.79 12.50
CA GLY A 335 42.92 -21.15 11.97
C GLY A 335 44.38 -21.53 11.70
N LYS A 336 44.88 -22.56 12.40
CA LYS A 336 46.19 -23.16 12.09
C LYS A 336 46.11 -23.83 10.72
N LYS A 337 47.05 -23.49 9.85
CA LYS A 337 47.20 -24.07 8.51
C LYS A 337 47.61 -25.54 8.67
N ILE A 338 46.79 -26.46 8.19
CA ILE A 338 47.15 -27.89 8.11
C ILE A 338 48.01 -28.04 6.85
N VAL A 339 49.24 -28.50 7.02
CA VAL A 339 50.13 -28.95 5.94
C VAL A 339 50.04 -30.47 5.94
N PHE A 340 49.77 -31.06 4.77
CA PHE A 340 49.83 -32.51 4.57
C PHE A 340 51.20 -32.81 3.95
N ASP A 341 51.97 -33.67 4.62
CA ASP A 341 53.20 -34.26 4.08
C ASP A 341 52.88 -35.39 3.08
#